data_AF-F7S5R0-F1
#
_entry.id   AF-F7S5R0-F1
#
_cell.length_a   1.000
_cell.length_b   1.000
_cell.length_c   1.000
_cell.angle_alpha   90.00
_cell.angle_beta   90.00
_cell.angle_gamma   90.00
#
_symmetry.space_group_name_H-M   'P 1'
#
loop_
_entity.id
_entity.type
_entity.pdbx_description
1 polymer ?
#
loop_
_entity_poly.entity_id
_entity_poly.type
_entity_poly.pdbx_seq_one_letter_code
_entity_poly.pdbx_strand_id
1 'polypeptide(L)'
;MNGDHDFDLTIPAPHATVSRGPASVGAELRAVRERLGWKLPDIAARLKIRRVFLEAIEAGNLAALPAPTYAAGFIRSYAEAMGLDPEEILRRFRAEGMTRPRQPDLAFPQPVPDRAVPPGAVLFVVAVIGIAGYFLWYRHSEHELKMARMVPAVPAKLAPLAVP
;
A
#
# COMPACT_ATOMS: atom_id res chain seq x y z
N MET A 1 20.54 44.47 1.90
CA MET A 1 21.44 43.33 1.63
C MET A 1 22.02 42.95 2.98
N ASN A 2 21.76 41.83 3.61
CA ASN A 2 21.14 40.57 3.24
C ASN A 2 20.76 39.96 4.60
N GLY A 3 19.51 39.59 4.82
CA GLY A 3 19.15 38.18 4.71
C GLY A 3 18.59 37.76 6.06
N ASP A 4 17.27 37.76 6.12
CA ASP A 4 16.47 37.25 7.23
C ASP A 4 16.82 35.78 7.45
N HIS A 5 17.39 35.46 8.60
CA HIS A 5 17.56 34.07 9.01
C HIS A 5 16.20 33.59 9.51
N ASP A 6 15.42 33.07 8.56
CA ASP A 6 14.23 32.25 8.77
C ASP A 6 14.49 31.23 9.88
N PHE A 7 13.95 31.52 11.06
CA PHE A 7 13.58 30.48 12.00
C PHE A 7 12.44 29.69 11.35
N ASP A 8 12.79 28.62 10.63
CA ASP A 8 11.86 27.57 10.26
C ASP A 8 11.46 26.79 11.53
N LEU A 9 10.67 27.47 12.37
CA LEU A 9 9.80 26.86 13.35
C LEU A 9 8.61 26.27 12.59
N THR A 10 8.87 25.21 11.81
CA THR A 10 7.84 24.21 11.54
C THR A 10 7.51 23.56 12.89
N ILE A 11 6.67 24.24 13.66
CA ILE A 11 5.96 23.65 14.78
C ILE A 11 5.08 22.57 14.13
N PRO A 12 5.32 21.26 14.36
CA PRO A 12 4.36 20.27 13.95
C PRO A 12 3.04 20.65 14.61
N ALA A 13 2.00 20.86 13.79
CA ALA A 13 0.68 21.23 14.27
C ALA A 13 0.34 20.37 15.49
N PRO A 14 0.00 20.97 16.65
CA PRO A 14 -0.46 20.19 17.78
C PRO A 14 -1.65 19.39 17.26
N HIS A 15 -1.50 18.06 17.21
CA HIS A 15 -2.59 17.14 16.92
C HIS A 15 -3.71 17.55 17.84
N ALA A 16 -4.72 18.18 17.25
CA ALA A 16 -5.73 18.93 17.98
C ALA A 16 -6.24 18.05 19.10
N THR A 17 -5.88 18.43 20.33
CA THR A 17 -6.45 17.87 21.54
C THR A 17 -7.85 18.47 21.57
N VAL A 18 -8.75 17.90 20.76
CA VAL A 18 -10.18 18.16 20.85
C VAL A 18 -10.59 17.53 22.17
N SER A 19 -10.34 18.25 23.26
CA SER A 19 -10.95 18.02 24.56
C SER A 19 -12.44 18.26 24.36
N ARG A 20 -13.13 17.22 23.89
CA ARG A 20 -14.60 17.20 23.82
C ARG A 20 -15.13 17.40 25.24
N GLY A 21 -16.19 18.19 25.34
CA GLY A 21 -16.86 18.41 26.60
C GLY A 21 -17.30 17.10 27.29
N PRO A 22 -17.71 17.18 28.57
CA PRO A 22 -18.05 16.04 29.43
C PRO A 22 -19.15 15.10 28.92
N ALA A 23 -19.74 15.37 27.75
CA ALA A 23 -20.85 14.62 27.17
C ALA A 23 -20.46 13.49 26.21
N SER A 24 -19.16 13.30 25.88
CA SER A 24 -18.75 12.20 24.98
C SER A 24 -18.56 10.87 25.71
N VAL A 25 -18.89 9.75 25.04
CA VAL A 25 -18.73 8.39 25.59
C VAL A 25 -17.29 8.10 26.01
N GLY A 26 -16.31 8.58 25.25
CA GLY A 26 -14.89 8.43 25.62
C GLY A 26 -14.55 9.13 26.94
N ALA A 27 -15.09 10.34 27.14
CA ALA A 27 -14.92 11.09 28.38
C ALA A 27 -15.67 10.44 29.55
N GLU A 28 -16.84 9.86 29.31
CA GLU A 28 -17.60 9.08 30.30
C GLU A 28 -16.81 7.86 30.79
N LEU A 29 -16.28 7.05 29.86
CA LEU A 29 -15.44 5.89 30.19
C LEU A 29 -14.21 6.31 31.01
N ARG A 30 -13.56 7.40 30.61
CA ARG A 30 -12.43 7.97 31.37
C ARG A 30 -12.83 8.39 32.78
N ALA A 31 -13.94 9.11 32.93
CA ALA A 31 -14.41 9.59 34.21
C ALA A 31 -14.77 8.43 35.15
N VAL A 32 -15.40 7.37 34.63
CA VAL A 32 -15.69 6.17 35.42
C VAL A 32 -14.40 5.45 35.82
N ARG A 33 -13.43 5.29 34.90
CA ARG A 33 -12.12 4.71 35.22
C ARG A 33 -11.43 5.47 36.35
N GLU A 34 -11.37 6.79 36.25
CA GLU A 34 -10.73 7.66 37.24
C GLU A 34 -11.46 7.59 38.59
N ARG A 35 -12.80 7.55 38.59
CA ARG A 35 -13.61 7.34 39.80
C ARG A 35 -13.36 5.99 40.48
N LEU A 36 -13.11 4.95 39.70
CA LEU A 36 -12.76 3.61 40.20
C LEU A 36 -11.29 3.52 40.65
N GLY A 37 -10.49 4.58 40.49
CA GLY A 37 -9.09 4.62 40.89
C GLY A 37 -8.15 3.84 39.96
N TRP A 38 -8.62 3.39 38.80
CA TRP A 38 -7.80 2.63 37.86
C TRP A 38 -6.89 3.55 37.05
N LYS A 39 -5.59 3.27 37.04
CA LYS A 39 -4.69 3.89 36.07
C LYS A 39 -4.89 3.24 34.70
N LEU A 40 -4.76 4.03 33.65
CA LEU A 40 -4.91 3.55 32.28
C LEU A 40 -3.99 2.36 31.92
N PRO A 41 -2.71 2.33 32.33
CA PRO A 41 -1.84 1.16 32.08
C PRO A 41 -2.32 -0.12 32.78
N ASP A 42 -2.87 0.00 33.99
CA ASP A 42 -3.27 -1.14 34.81
C ASP A 42 -4.50 -1.82 34.20
N ILE A 43 -5.50 -1.02 33.79
CA ILE A 43 -6.69 -1.55 33.12
C ILE A 43 -6.35 -2.10 31.73
N ALA A 44 -5.42 -1.46 31.00
CA ALA A 44 -4.93 -1.96 29.71
C ALA A 44 -4.30 -3.36 29.86
N ALA A 45 -3.44 -3.54 30.87
CA ALA A 45 -2.84 -4.83 31.18
C ALA A 45 -3.89 -5.88 31.58
N ARG A 46 -4.84 -5.51 32.45
CA ARG A 46 -5.94 -6.38 32.88
C ARG A 46 -6.80 -6.87 31.71
N LEU A 47 -7.16 -5.98 30.81
CA LEU A 47 -7.99 -6.29 29.64
C LEU A 47 -7.20 -6.94 28.50
N LYS A 48 -5.86 -7.00 28.59
CA LYS A 48 -4.97 -7.42 27.49
C LYS A 48 -5.17 -6.59 26.22
N ILE A 49 -5.47 -5.31 26.38
CA ILE A 49 -5.63 -4.34 25.29
C ILE A 49 -4.44 -3.39 25.33
N ARG A 50 -3.83 -3.10 24.18
CA ARG A 50 -2.73 -2.13 24.14
C ARG A 50 -3.22 -0.77 24.64
N ARG A 51 -2.44 -0.15 25.53
CA ARG A 51 -2.75 1.15 26.15
C ARG A 51 -3.19 2.21 25.14
N VAL A 52 -2.50 2.30 24.01
CA VAL A 52 -2.81 3.25 22.92
C VAL A 52 -4.24 3.15 22.38
N PHE A 53 -4.86 1.97 22.44
CA PHE A 53 -6.25 1.80 22.01
C PHE A 53 -7.25 2.27 23.07
N LEU A 54 -6.94 2.08 24.35
CA LEU A 54 -7.78 2.65 25.42
C LEU A 54 -7.66 4.18 25.47
N GLU A 55 -6.45 4.71 25.25
CA GLU A 55 -6.23 6.16 25.06
C GLU A 55 -7.08 6.70 23.89
N ALA A 56 -7.08 5.99 22.75
CA ALA A 56 -7.89 6.35 21.60
C ALA A 56 -9.40 6.26 21.88
N ILE A 57 -9.86 5.28 22.66
CA ILE A 57 -11.28 5.18 23.09
C ILE A 57 -11.65 6.36 23.99
N GLU A 58 -10.80 6.73 24.96
CA GLU A 58 -11.07 7.87 25.86
C GLU A 58 -11.05 9.21 25.13
N ALA A 59 -10.18 9.37 24.13
CA ALA A 59 -10.20 10.52 23.21
C ALA A 59 -11.37 10.46 22.20
N GLY A 60 -12.04 9.30 22.12
CA GLY A 60 -13.00 8.91 21.10
C GLY A 60 -12.46 9.08 19.68
N ASN A 61 -11.17 8.81 19.48
CA ASN A 61 -10.50 8.78 18.19
C ASN A 61 -10.66 7.40 17.55
N LEU A 62 -11.78 7.20 16.84
CA LEU A 62 -12.07 5.97 16.09
C LEU A 62 -11.04 5.64 15.01
N ALA A 63 -10.34 6.64 14.45
CA ALA A 63 -9.36 6.43 13.40
C ALA A 63 -8.06 5.77 13.90
N ALA A 64 -7.75 5.92 15.19
CA ALA A 64 -6.59 5.31 15.83
C ALA A 64 -6.85 3.87 16.34
N LEU A 65 -8.07 3.35 16.17
CA LEU A 65 -8.43 1.98 16.54
C LEU A 65 -8.07 1.01 15.41
N PRO A 66 -7.83 -0.28 15.74
CA PRO A 66 -7.63 -1.30 14.71
C PRO A 66 -8.92 -1.57 13.94
N ALA A 67 -8.94 -2.62 13.12
CA ALA A 67 -10.10 -2.97 12.30
C ALA A 67 -11.41 -2.95 13.13
N PRO A 68 -12.53 -2.47 12.57
CA PRO A 68 -13.76 -2.17 13.32
C PRO A 68 -14.30 -3.33 14.18
N THR A 69 -14.07 -4.57 13.74
CA THR A 69 -14.43 -5.79 14.47
C THR A 69 -13.73 -5.89 15.82
N TYR A 70 -12.43 -5.59 15.88
CA TYR A 70 -11.66 -5.56 17.14
C TYR A 70 -12.01 -4.35 17.99
N ALA A 71 -12.20 -3.19 17.36
CA ALA A 71 -12.59 -1.96 18.05
C ALA A 71 -13.88 -2.15 18.87
N ALA A 72 -14.89 -2.80 18.28
CA ALA A 72 -16.13 -3.11 18.98
C ALA A 72 -15.92 -4.02 20.21
N GLY A 73 -15.06 -5.03 20.09
CA GLY A 73 -14.69 -5.88 21.23
C GLY A 73 -14.03 -5.11 22.36
N PHE A 74 -13.08 -4.23 22.03
CA PHE A 74 -12.37 -3.42 23.03
C PHE A 74 -13.29 -2.48 23.78
N ILE A 75 -14.22 -1.83 23.08
CA ILE A 75 -15.20 -0.93 23.68
C ILE A 75 -16.11 -1.70 24.65
N ARG A 76 -16.61 -2.88 24.25
CA ARG A 76 -17.43 -3.73 25.12
C ARG A 76 -16.69 -4.17 26.37
N SER A 77 -15.50 -4.76 26.21
CA SER A 77 -14.70 -5.22 27.35
C SER A 77 -14.32 -4.09 28.30
N TYR A 78 -14.09 -2.88 27.77
CA TYR A 78 -13.81 -1.73 28.61
C TYR A 78 -15.05 -1.24 29.35
N ALA A 79 -16.21 -1.18 28.69
CA ALA A 79 -17.49 -0.84 29.32
C ALA A 79 -17.86 -1.82 30.44
N GLU A 80 -17.70 -3.13 30.19
CA GLU A 80 -17.92 -4.19 31.19
C GLU A 80 -17.02 -4.00 32.41
N ALA A 81 -15.73 -3.70 32.20
CA ALA A 81 -14.79 -3.45 33.29
C ALA A 81 -15.13 -2.20 34.10
N MET A 82 -15.82 -1.23 33.50
CA MET A 82 -16.33 -0.02 34.15
C MET A 82 -17.71 -0.23 34.79
N GLY A 83 -18.32 -1.41 34.67
CA GLY A 83 -19.65 -1.70 35.18
C GLY A 83 -20.78 -0.99 34.42
N LEU A 84 -20.54 -0.65 33.16
CA LEU A 84 -21.50 0.00 32.26
C LEU A 84 -22.13 -1.04 31.32
N ASP A 85 -23.27 -0.70 30.72
CA ASP A 85 -23.88 -1.54 29.69
C ASP A 85 -23.02 -1.49 28.39
N PRO A 86 -22.40 -2.62 27.99
CA PRO A 86 -21.52 -2.65 26.84
C PRO A 86 -22.21 -2.37 25.51
N GLU A 87 -23.47 -2.78 25.35
CA GLU A 87 -24.19 -2.58 24.08
C GLU A 87 -24.64 -1.12 23.95
N GLU A 88 -25.08 -0.49 25.04
CA GLU A 88 -25.42 0.93 25.02
C GLU A 88 -24.20 1.82 24.78
N ILE A 89 -23.08 1.53 25.46
CA ILE A 89 -21.81 2.26 25.23
C ILE A 89 -21.35 2.11 23.79
N LEU A 90 -21.36 0.90 23.24
CA LEU A 90 -20.97 0.66 21.85
C LEU A 90 -21.91 1.36 20.85
N ARG A 91 -23.23 1.37 21.12
CA ARG A 91 -24.22 2.06 20.29
C ARG A 91 -23.97 3.57 20.28
N ARG A 92 -23.81 4.19 21.45
CA ARG A 92 -23.52 5.63 21.59
C ARG A 92 -22.17 6.00 20.96
N PHE A 93 -21.12 5.19 21.17
CA PHE A 93 -19.80 5.45 20.60
C PHE A 93 -19.80 5.41 19.07
N ARG A 94 -20.54 4.47 18.47
CA ARG A 94 -20.74 4.40 17.01
C ARG A 94 -21.52 5.61 16.49
N ALA A 95 -22.58 6.02 17.19
CA ALA A 95 -23.35 7.20 16.82
C ALA A 95 -22.46 8.46 16.80
N GLU A 96 -21.65 8.69 17.85
CA GLU A 96 -20.69 9.80 17.89
C GLU A 96 -19.67 9.76 16.74
N GLY A 97 -19.27 8.55 16.32
CA GLY A 97 -18.36 8.33 15.20
C GLY A 97 -18.96 8.64 13.83
N MET A 98 -20.25 8.40 13.65
CA MET A 98 -20.98 8.65 12.41
C MET A 98 -21.35 10.12 12.26
N THR A 99 -21.64 10.83 13.36
CA THR A 99 -21.95 12.27 13.34
C THR A 99 -20.70 13.12 13.15
N ARG A 100 -19.52 12.56 13.37
CA ARG A 100 -18.27 13.24 13.02
C ARG A 100 -18.10 13.20 11.50
N PRO A 101 -17.89 14.36 10.84
CA PRO A 101 -17.36 14.34 9.49
C PRO A 101 -16.03 13.62 9.59
N ARG A 102 -16.01 12.37 9.15
CA ARG A 102 -14.80 11.62 8.95
C ARG A 102 -14.04 12.46 7.95
N GLN A 103 -13.07 13.25 8.39
CA GLN A 103 -12.02 13.70 7.48
C GLN A 103 -11.50 12.38 6.93
N PRO A 104 -11.83 12.03 5.68
CA PRO A 104 -11.18 10.90 5.08
C PRO A 104 -9.73 11.33 5.13
N ASP A 105 -8.91 10.59 5.86
CA ASP A 105 -7.50 10.66 5.59
C ASP A 105 -7.40 10.17 4.14
N LEU A 106 -7.41 11.12 3.21
CA LEU A 106 -7.25 10.91 1.78
C LEU A 106 -5.78 10.52 1.49
N ALA A 107 -5.09 9.91 2.44
CA ALA A 107 -4.13 8.87 2.17
C ALA A 107 -4.87 7.69 1.52
N PHE A 108 -5.30 7.89 0.27
CA PHE A 108 -5.39 6.77 -0.66
C PHE A 108 -4.10 5.96 -0.48
N PRO A 109 -4.16 4.65 -0.20
CA PRO A 109 -2.97 3.82 -0.36
C PRO A 109 -2.56 4.09 -1.80
N GLN A 110 -1.45 4.79 -2.01
CA GLN A 110 -0.99 5.01 -3.37
C GLN A 110 -0.88 3.61 -3.97
N PRO A 111 -1.64 3.30 -5.04
CA PRO A 111 -1.48 2.01 -5.69
C PRO A 111 0.01 1.87 -5.94
N VAL A 112 0.63 0.82 -5.38
CA VAL A 112 2.04 0.49 -5.58
C VAL A 112 2.27 0.72 -7.06
N PRO A 113 3.10 1.71 -7.47
CA PRO A 113 3.13 2.17 -8.85
C PRO A 113 3.27 0.95 -9.75
N ASP A 114 2.18 0.61 -10.44
CA ASP A 114 2.18 -0.50 -11.38
C ASP A 114 3.22 -0.07 -12.40
N ARG A 115 4.36 -0.76 -12.39
CA ARG A 115 5.52 -0.42 -13.20
C ARG A 115 5.18 -0.80 -14.63
N ALA A 116 4.30 -0.02 -15.25
CA ALA A 116 3.99 -0.11 -16.65
C ALA A 116 5.28 0.20 -17.40
N VAL A 117 5.93 -0.84 -17.90
CA VAL A 117 7.03 -0.68 -18.84
C VAL A 117 6.53 0.21 -19.97
N PRO A 118 7.16 1.38 -20.22
CA PRO A 118 6.67 2.29 -21.23
C PRO A 118 6.68 1.54 -22.57
N PRO A 119 5.64 1.67 -23.41
CA PRO A 119 5.55 0.95 -24.69
C PRO A 119 6.81 1.08 -25.55
N GLY A 120 7.52 2.21 -25.44
CA GLY A 120 8.80 2.45 -26.12
C GLY A 120 9.94 1.52 -25.70
N ALA A 121 9.98 1.04 -24.46
CA ALA A 121 11.02 0.11 -24.01
C ALA A 121 10.86 -1.27 -24.65
N VAL A 122 9.62 -1.74 -24.81
CA VAL A 122 9.33 -3.02 -25.48
C VAL A 122 9.68 -2.92 -26.97
N LEU A 123 9.32 -1.82 -27.62
CA LEU A 123 9.68 -1.57 -29.03
C LEU A 123 11.19 -1.53 -29.24
N PHE A 124 11.94 -0.90 -28.32
CA PHE A 124 13.39 -0.85 -28.38
C PHE A 124 14.01 -2.25 -28.28
N VAL A 125 13.56 -3.08 -27.33
CA VAL A 125 14.06 -4.46 -27.17
C VAL A 125 13.78 -5.30 -28.42
N VAL A 126 12.58 -5.20 -28.98
CA VAL A 126 12.23 -5.91 -30.23
C VAL A 126 13.11 -5.45 -31.40
N ALA A 127 13.35 -4.15 -31.53
CA ALA A 127 14.21 -3.60 -32.57
C ALA A 127 15.66 -4.11 -32.43
N VAL A 128 16.20 -4.12 -31.21
CA VAL A 128 17.57 -4.62 -30.94
C VAL A 128 17.69 -6.10 -31.28
N ILE A 129 16.71 -6.93 -30.91
CA ILE A 129 16.70 -8.37 -31.23
C ILE A 129 16.63 -8.58 -32.74
N GLY A 130 15.78 -7.83 -33.45
CA GLY A 130 15.66 -7.90 -34.90
C GLY A 130 16.95 -7.50 -35.63
N ILE A 131 17.58 -6.40 -35.21
CA ILE A 131 18.85 -5.93 -35.78
C ILE A 131 19.96 -6.94 -35.51
N ALA A 132 20.06 -7.48 -34.29
CA ALA A 132 21.07 -8.48 -33.95
C ALA A 132 20.87 -9.77 -34.75
N GLY A 133 19.63 -10.23 -34.92
CA GLY A 133 19.28 -11.38 -35.75
C GLY A 133 19.63 -11.15 -37.22
N TYR A 134 19.28 -9.98 -37.77
CA TYR A 134 19.63 -9.61 -39.14
C TYR A 134 21.14 -9.51 -39.34
N PHE A 135 21.86 -8.89 -38.41
CA PHE A 135 23.31 -8.73 -38.48
C PHE A 135 24.03 -10.08 -38.36
N LEU A 136 23.55 -10.96 -37.49
CA LEU A 136 24.07 -12.32 -37.36
C LEU A 136 23.80 -13.14 -38.63
N TRP A 137 22.60 -13.03 -39.20
CA TRP A 137 22.26 -13.63 -40.48
C TRP A 137 23.16 -13.09 -41.58
N TYR A 138 23.27 -11.78 -41.75
CA TYR A 138 24.12 -11.13 -42.74
C TYR A 138 25.58 -11.59 -42.63
N ARG A 139 26.12 -11.66 -41.41
CA ARG A 139 27.47 -12.19 -41.16
C ARG A 139 27.60 -13.67 -41.55
N HIS A 140 26.55 -14.48 -41.38
CA HIS A 140 26.57 -15.91 -41.68
C HIS A 140 26.21 -16.23 -43.15
N SER A 141 25.43 -15.37 -43.81
CA SER A 141 24.92 -15.55 -45.17
C SER A 141 25.97 -15.45 -46.26
N GLU A 142 27.24 -15.22 -45.90
CA GLU A 142 28.36 -15.41 -46.82
C GLU A 142 28.73 -16.89 -47.06
N HIS A 143 28.13 -17.86 -46.35
CA HIS A 143 28.48 -19.28 -46.49
C HIS A 143 27.66 -20.08 -47.53
N GLU A 144 26.55 -19.56 -48.05
CA GLU A 144 25.69 -20.28 -48.99
C GLU A 144 25.96 -20.00 -50.48
N LEU A 145 26.77 -18.99 -50.84
CA LEU A 145 27.18 -18.78 -52.25
C LEU A 145 28.34 -19.69 -52.71
N LYS A 146 28.81 -20.61 -51.86
CA LYS A 146 29.87 -21.58 -52.21
C LYS A 146 29.37 -22.99 -52.56
N MET A 147 28.10 -23.33 -52.30
CA MET A 147 27.58 -24.67 -52.58
C MET A 147 26.87 -24.81 -53.94
N ALA A 148 26.40 -23.73 -54.55
CA ALA A 148 25.78 -23.78 -55.90
C ALA A 148 26.80 -23.87 -57.05
N ARG A 149 28.11 -23.67 -56.77
CA ARG A 149 29.21 -23.81 -57.75
C ARG A 149 30.02 -25.10 -57.52
N MET A 150 29.33 -26.19 -57.21
CA MET A 150 29.94 -27.52 -57.17
C MET A 150 28.99 -28.56 -57.78
N VAL A 151 28.37 -28.22 -58.91
CA VAL A 151 27.87 -29.25 -59.82
C VAL A 151 29.06 -29.65 -60.70
N PRO A 152 29.62 -30.86 -60.55
CA PRO A 152 30.63 -31.32 -61.50
C PRO A 152 30.01 -31.34 -62.90
N ALA A 153 30.77 -30.92 -63.91
CA ALA A 153 30.35 -30.99 -65.30
C ALA A 153 29.82 -32.41 -65.61
N VAL A 154 28.68 -32.47 -66.32
CA VAL A 154 27.97 -33.71 -66.66
C VAL A 154 28.97 -34.77 -67.13
N PRO A 155 29.03 -35.95 -66.48
CA PRO A 155 30.01 -36.96 -66.82
C PRO A 155 29.86 -37.35 -68.29
N ALA A 156 30.99 -37.42 -69.01
CA ALA A 156 31.09 -37.70 -70.45
C ALA A 156 30.39 -39.00 -70.91
N LYS A 157 29.92 -39.84 -69.97
CA LYS A 157 29.13 -41.04 -70.24
C LYS A 157 27.67 -40.75 -70.63
N LEU A 158 27.18 -39.52 -70.45
CA LEU A 158 25.82 -39.11 -70.83
C LEU A 158 25.75 -38.29 -72.13
N ALA A 159 26.90 -37.92 -72.71
CA ALA A 159 26.97 -37.17 -73.97
C ALA A 159 26.37 -37.88 -75.20
N PRO A 160 26.48 -39.22 -75.38
CA PRO A 160 25.95 -39.87 -76.59
C PRO A 160 24.44 -40.22 -76.54
N LEU A 161 23.71 -39.88 -75.47
CA LEU A 161 22.25 -40.06 -75.38
C LEU A 161 21.45 -38.78 -75.69
N ALA A 162 22.14 -37.66 -75.94
CA ALA A 162 21.54 -36.47 -76.53
C ALA A 162 21.42 -36.69 -78.05
N VAL A 163 20.39 -37.45 -78.44
CA VAL A 163 20.02 -37.66 -79.84
C VAL A 163 19.42 -36.35 -80.40
N PRO A 164 19.74 -35.93 -81.65
CA PRO A 164 19.23 -34.70 -82.26
C PRO A 164 17.74 -34.71 -82.56
#